data_AF-A0A4Y7WLS5-F1
#
_entry.id   AF-A0A4Y7WLS5-F1
#
_cell.length_a   1.000
_cell.length_b   1.000
_cell.length_c   1.000
_cell.angle_alpha   90.00
_cell.angle_beta   90.00
_cell.angle_gamma   90.00
#
_symmetry.space_group_name_H-M   'P 1'
#
loop_
_entity.id
_entity.type
_entity.pdbx_description
1 polymer ?
#
loop_
_entity_poly.entity_id
_entity_poly.type
_entity_poly.pdbx_seq_one_letter_code
_entity_poly.pdbx_strand_id
1 'polypeptide(L)'
;MLPRQIGDKHVLTVVNYLKMRLLNKSYEETNDLAAQTVNFIVKEVSTLSQIDKVKSKFENESPDNYADLELILKDGTSQKVNLFVIKKNAQIQMKNPGAKSVFSNYFQSEGMQLKFNHFLDRRYYKYLSEVLKLVNCEPSSYHTVTEMRREVNKFFPKFTDEINPVREKFLNSLREYSYELLKEEYNEGSYKNIEYAFNSLLLLNDINIVTRYDDKNKNICSGVGFFNHNLNLSYPLRIFKKGQNKVGIRIGKQGLSLRFKFESAPNSAIKLVSSAEEFEQASSYSTINLHYVRKFEMLIKKHTKSIETLNESNAIGKCHEAIFYYYFLKKNDEIEQVDEKVFTDMFIKYSSSLSEETIQWLISGVQVSYEKLKNFLNEKYGVYELDSIQLVPESYIVDPLDSSDMKINLKVKGKYRTEEISLKALKKIQKNTTVKNAGMGKILGSQYFNLGDLKEEISEAKAKYLSDEKTHMESLEFMADKIGNALEFAPQNNLRNGLKAMLGNCTVVITYYQANKAVVLQHGNIDGEVIVLRAKPTTIQNTLQWNNGTEKISIRAKFSKGQSHGWSSLKLDCNYSIEVK
;
A
#
# COMPACT_ATOMS: atom_id res chain seq x y z
N MET A 1 15.84 20.47 21.99
CA MET A 1 14.51 20.47 22.62
C MET A 1 13.55 19.66 21.77
N LEU A 2 12.85 18.69 22.36
CA LEU A 2 11.90 17.83 21.63
C LEU A 2 10.64 18.64 21.25
N PRO A 3 9.98 18.36 20.10
CA PRO A 3 8.79 19.11 19.66
C PRO A 3 7.67 19.21 20.70
N ARG A 4 7.45 18.16 21.50
CA ARG A 4 6.45 18.15 22.60
C ARG A 4 6.73 19.21 23.66
N GLN A 5 8.00 19.39 24.04
CA GLN A 5 8.40 20.39 25.03
C GLN A 5 8.14 21.83 24.56
N ILE A 6 8.22 22.07 23.24
CA ILE A 6 7.93 23.38 22.64
C ILE A 6 6.43 23.66 22.71
N GLY A 7 5.60 22.68 22.33
CA GLY A 7 4.13 22.80 22.39
C GLY A 7 3.62 22.98 23.82
N ASP A 8 4.03 22.11 24.75
CA ASP A 8 3.59 22.16 26.14
C ASP A 8 4.00 23.49 26.82
N LYS A 9 5.23 23.97 26.55
CA LYS A 9 5.69 25.28 27.01
C LYS A 9 4.82 26.40 26.44
N HIS A 10 4.50 26.36 25.15
CA HIS A 10 3.66 27.38 24.54
C HIS A 10 2.27 27.44 25.17
N VAL A 11 1.63 26.28 25.39
CA VAL A 11 0.32 26.20 26.04
C VAL A 11 0.37 26.85 27.43
N LEU A 12 1.36 26.49 28.25
CA LEU A 12 1.53 27.07 29.59
C LEU A 12 1.75 28.59 29.53
N THR A 13 2.57 29.09 28.59
CA THR A 13 2.79 30.53 28.44
C THR A 13 1.51 31.26 28.01
N VAL A 14 0.75 30.70 27.05
CA VAL A 14 -0.54 31.29 26.61
C VAL A 14 -1.53 31.35 27.77
N VAL A 15 -1.65 30.29 28.57
CA VAL A 15 -2.49 30.27 29.78
C VAL A 15 -2.08 31.38 30.75
N ASN A 16 -0.78 31.50 31.03
CA ASN A 16 -0.27 32.51 31.97
C ASN A 16 -0.56 33.92 31.47
N TYR A 17 -0.32 34.21 30.19
CA TYR A 17 -0.59 35.51 29.59
C TYR A 17 -2.08 35.87 29.56
N LEU A 18 -2.96 34.91 29.27
CA LEU A 18 -4.42 35.11 29.38
C LEU A 18 -4.82 35.40 30.83
N LYS A 19 -4.35 34.62 31.81
CA LYS A 19 -4.62 34.84 33.24
C LYS A 19 -4.10 36.20 33.72
N MET A 20 -2.92 36.63 33.27
CA MET A 20 -2.38 37.96 33.57
C MET A 20 -3.25 39.08 33.00
N ARG A 21 -3.68 38.96 31.75
CA ARG A 21 -4.57 39.95 31.11
C ARG A 21 -5.93 40.06 31.78
N LEU A 22 -6.52 38.95 32.22
CA LEU A 22 -7.77 38.96 32.99
C LEU A 22 -7.62 39.70 34.33
N LEU A 23 -6.41 39.72 34.90
CA LEU A 23 -6.08 40.45 36.13
C LEU A 23 -5.54 41.88 35.87
N ASN A 24 -5.65 42.39 34.64
CA ASN A 24 -5.09 43.68 34.21
C ASN A 24 -3.57 43.82 34.46
N LYS A 25 -2.82 42.71 34.41
CA LYS A 25 -1.34 42.70 34.52
C LYS A 25 -0.70 42.65 33.14
N SER A 26 0.38 43.41 32.94
CA SER A 26 1.20 43.37 31.73
C SER A 26 2.20 42.21 31.74
N TYR A 27 2.58 41.73 30.57
CA TYR A 27 3.70 40.82 30.36
C TYR A 27 4.60 41.39 29.25
N GLU A 28 5.90 41.13 29.34
CA GLU A 28 6.88 41.57 28.34
C GLU A 28 6.83 40.70 27.08
N GLU A 29 7.18 41.32 25.95
CA GLU A 29 7.29 40.76 24.59
C GLU A 29 6.01 40.74 23.72
N THR A 30 5.91 41.72 22.82
CA THR A 30 4.85 41.81 21.79
C THR A 30 5.06 40.85 20.61
N ASN A 31 6.29 40.37 20.38
CA ASN A 31 6.63 39.51 19.24
C ASN A 31 6.78 38.02 19.57
N ASP A 32 6.63 37.63 20.85
CA ASP A 32 6.62 36.22 21.24
C ASP A 32 5.42 35.47 20.64
N LEU A 33 5.62 34.18 20.37
CA LEU A 33 4.58 33.30 19.84
C LEU A 33 3.34 33.29 20.73
N ALA A 34 3.50 33.16 22.06
CA ALA A 34 2.36 33.06 22.96
C ALA A 34 1.61 34.39 23.05
N ALA A 35 2.33 35.51 23.06
CA ALA A 35 1.73 36.85 23.04
C ALA A 35 0.84 37.06 21.80
N GLN A 36 1.32 36.63 20.63
CA GLN A 36 0.56 36.70 19.38
C GLN A 36 -0.66 35.76 19.40
N THR A 37 -0.53 34.55 19.93
CA THR A 37 -1.67 33.63 20.14
C THR A 37 -2.73 34.26 21.06
N VAL A 38 -2.32 34.85 22.18
CA VAL A 38 -3.22 35.51 23.14
C VAL A 38 -3.96 36.69 22.50
N ASN A 39 -3.25 37.53 21.75
CA ASN A 39 -3.86 38.63 21.00
C ASN A 39 -4.92 38.12 20.02
N PHE A 40 -4.62 37.03 19.31
CA PHE A 40 -5.58 36.41 18.39
C PHE A 40 -6.82 35.87 19.10
N ILE A 41 -6.65 35.14 20.22
CA ILE A 41 -7.77 34.63 21.03
C ILE A 41 -8.69 35.77 21.48
N VAL A 42 -8.11 36.83 22.05
CA VAL A 42 -8.87 37.97 22.58
C VAL A 42 -9.62 38.73 21.47
N LYS A 43 -9.07 38.74 20.26
CA LYS A 43 -9.64 39.47 19.12
C LYS A 43 -10.70 38.66 18.37
N GLU A 44 -10.43 37.38 18.11
CA GLU A 44 -11.18 36.58 17.13
C GLU A 44 -12.01 35.45 17.78
N VAL A 45 -11.71 35.06 19.03
CA VAL A 45 -12.43 33.97 19.72
C VAL A 45 -13.43 34.51 20.73
N SER A 46 -12.95 35.22 21.74
CA SER A 46 -13.76 35.81 22.81
C SER A 46 -13.04 36.99 23.40
N THR A 47 -13.73 38.12 23.60
CA THR A 47 -13.10 39.30 24.19
C THR A 47 -12.79 39.05 25.67
N LEU A 48 -11.78 39.73 26.22
CA LEU A 48 -11.45 39.62 27.64
C LEU A 48 -12.64 39.94 28.56
N SER A 49 -13.55 40.82 28.12
CA SER A 49 -14.75 41.17 28.87
C SER A 49 -15.75 40.02 29.00
N GLN A 50 -15.71 39.04 28.10
CA GLN A 50 -16.59 37.87 28.05
C GLN A 50 -16.01 36.66 28.79
N ILE A 51 -14.68 36.56 28.90
CA ILE A 51 -13.99 35.46 29.56
C ILE A 51 -14.05 35.67 31.08
N ASP A 52 -14.57 34.68 31.80
CA ASP A 52 -14.56 34.64 33.27
C ASP A 52 -13.31 33.92 33.78
N LYS A 53 -13.03 32.72 33.24
CA LYS A 53 -11.93 31.86 33.69
C LYS A 53 -11.28 31.10 32.55
N VAL A 54 -9.98 30.85 32.68
CA VAL A 54 -9.19 30.01 31.77
C VAL A 54 -8.63 28.82 32.54
N LYS A 55 -8.88 27.60 32.06
CA LYS A 55 -8.27 26.37 32.56
C LYS A 55 -7.29 25.81 31.54
N SER A 56 -6.26 25.13 32.02
CA SER A 56 -5.30 24.40 31.18
C SER A 56 -5.53 22.89 31.25
N LYS A 57 -5.24 22.17 30.16
CA LYS A 57 -5.20 20.68 30.20
C LYS A 57 -4.28 20.13 31.29
N PHE A 58 -3.20 20.84 31.63
CA PHE A 58 -2.22 20.42 32.65
C PHE A 58 -2.74 20.49 34.08
N GLU A 59 -3.96 21.02 34.28
CA GLU A 59 -4.65 20.99 35.57
C GLU A 59 -5.34 19.62 35.82
N ASN A 60 -5.31 18.68 34.85
CA ASN A 60 -5.91 17.34 34.93
C ASN A 60 -4.85 16.24 35.02
N GLU A 61 -5.19 15.08 35.61
CA GLU A 61 -4.30 13.92 35.74
C GLU A 61 -3.86 13.31 34.39
N SER A 62 -4.71 13.43 33.36
CA SER A 62 -4.43 12.94 32.00
C SER A 62 -4.57 14.08 30.97
N PRO A 63 -3.59 15.00 30.87
CA PRO A 63 -3.69 16.19 30.04
C PRO A 63 -3.97 15.91 28.56
N ASP A 64 -3.46 14.79 28.02
CA ASP A 64 -3.60 14.41 26.62
C ASP A 64 -5.06 14.09 26.21
N ASN A 65 -5.99 13.97 27.17
CA ASN A 65 -7.42 13.74 26.94
C ASN A 65 -8.26 15.03 26.87
N TYR A 66 -7.67 16.19 27.13
CA TYR A 66 -8.36 17.48 27.20
C TYR A 66 -7.80 18.47 26.18
N ALA A 67 -8.63 19.44 25.78
CA ALA A 67 -8.19 20.56 24.94
C ALA A 67 -7.15 21.41 25.69
N ASP A 68 -6.23 22.03 24.96
CA ASP A 68 -5.10 22.78 25.55
C ASP A 68 -5.57 23.87 26.52
N LEU A 69 -6.65 24.58 26.15
CA LEU A 69 -7.35 25.55 26.97
C LEU A 69 -8.84 25.24 27.02
N GLU A 70 -9.46 25.57 28.14
CA GLU A 70 -10.91 25.72 28.27
C GLU A 70 -11.20 27.16 28.73
N LEU A 71 -11.87 27.93 27.88
CA LEU A 71 -12.34 29.29 28.19
C LEU A 71 -13.76 29.20 28.74
N ILE A 72 -13.95 29.55 30.00
CA ILE A 72 -15.26 29.64 30.63
C ILE A 72 -15.72 31.10 30.50
N LEU A 73 -16.83 31.30 29.80
CA LEU A 73 -17.41 32.62 29.57
C LEU A 73 -18.34 33.00 30.72
N LYS A 74 -18.63 34.30 30.87
CA LYS A 74 -19.49 34.84 31.93
C LYS A 74 -20.93 34.36 31.89
N ASP A 75 -21.40 33.90 30.73
CA ASP A 75 -22.71 33.28 30.57
C ASP A 75 -22.73 31.79 30.98
N GLY A 76 -21.59 31.26 31.43
CA GLY A 76 -21.41 29.86 31.84
C GLY A 76 -21.06 28.92 30.67
N THR A 77 -21.00 29.41 29.43
CA THR A 77 -20.60 28.58 28.29
C THR A 77 -19.10 28.28 28.33
N SER A 78 -18.71 27.14 27.76
CA SER A 78 -17.32 26.69 27.70
C SER A 78 -16.87 26.54 26.25
N GLN A 79 -15.74 27.17 25.92
CA GLN A 79 -15.08 27.06 24.62
C GLN A 79 -13.78 26.27 24.76
N LYS A 80 -13.69 25.13 24.08
CA LYS A 80 -12.48 24.31 24.01
C LYS A 80 -11.56 24.83 22.93
N VAL A 81 -10.31 25.13 23.29
CA VAL A 81 -9.31 25.68 22.37
C VAL A 81 -8.08 24.78 22.32
N ASN A 82 -7.73 24.30 21.13
CA ASN A 82 -6.51 23.55 20.86
C ASN A 82 -5.48 24.48 20.22
N LEU A 83 -4.23 24.42 20.69
CA LEU A 83 -3.14 25.28 20.27
C LEU A 83 -2.06 24.48 19.56
N PHE A 84 -1.84 24.79 18.29
CA PHE A 84 -0.80 24.16 17.48
C PHE A 84 0.33 25.14 17.22
N VAL A 85 1.53 24.82 17.69
CA VAL A 85 2.75 25.56 17.34
C VAL A 85 3.51 24.79 16.28
N ILE A 86 3.58 25.35 15.07
CA ILE A 86 4.20 24.67 13.94
C ILE A 86 5.17 25.57 13.20
N LYS A 87 6.12 24.94 12.52
CA LYS A 87 7.00 25.59 11.56
C LYS A 87 6.16 26.10 10.38
N LYS A 88 6.43 27.30 9.87
CA LYS A 88 5.65 28.02 8.83
C LYS A 88 4.88 27.14 7.83
N ASN A 89 5.59 26.32 7.05
CA ASN A 89 5.02 25.48 5.98
C ASN A 89 4.79 24.02 6.40
N ALA A 90 4.88 23.69 7.70
CA ALA A 90 4.66 22.33 8.16
C ALA A 90 3.18 21.97 8.16
N GLN A 91 2.90 20.70 7.88
CA GLN A 91 1.55 20.13 7.98
C GLN A 91 1.13 20.04 9.45
N ILE A 92 -0.13 20.37 9.72
CA ILE A 92 -0.72 20.28 11.06
C ILE A 92 -1.05 18.82 11.36
N GLN A 93 -0.60 18.34 12.53
CA GLN A 93 -0.86 16.99 13.04
C GLN A 93 -1.80 17.11 14.22
N MET A 94 -3.04 16.67 14.04
CA MET A 94 -4.13 16.92 15.00
C MET A 94 -4.07 15.94 16.16
N LYS A 95 -3.96 14.64 15.87
CA LYS A 95 -3.88 13.57 16.86
C LYS A 95 -2.84 12.54 16.47
N ASN A 96 -2.34 11.82 17.48
CA ASN A 96 -1.50 10.65 17.29
C ASN A 96 -2.24 9.39 17.80
N PRO A 97 -3.28 8.91 17.09
CA PRO A 97 -4.03 7.76 17.54
C PRO A 97 -3.15 6.50 17.62
N GLY A 98 -3.44 5.64 18.60
CA GLY A 98 -2.83 4.32 18.69
C GLY A 98 -3.34 3.44 17.55
N ALA A 99 -2.43 2.75 16.85
CA ALA A 99 -2.84 1.87 15.74
C ALA A 99 -3.77 0.73 16.20
N LYS A 100 -3.62 0.28 17.46
CA LYS A 100 -4.43 -0.81 18.03
C LYS A 100 -5.84 -0.43 18.49
N SER A 101 -6.21 0.84 18.39
CA SER A 101 -7.53 1.35 18.83
C SER A 101 -8.13 2.41 17.91
N VAL A 102 -7.50 2.74 16.78
CA VAL A 102 -7.97 3.82 15.91
C VAL A 102 -9.37 3.55 15.33
N PHE A 103 -9.65 2.32 14.91
CA PHE A 103 -10.89 1.95 14.25
C PHE A 103 -12.04 1.79 15.26
N SER A 104 -11.76 1.26 16.45
CA SER A 104 -12.76 1.21 17.51
C SER A 104 -13.09 2.62 18.03
N ASN A 105 -12.07 3.41 18.39
CA ASN A 105 -12.28 4.70 19.05
C ASN A 105 -12.84 5.79 18.12
N TYR A 106 -12.43 5.79 16.85
CA TYR A 106 -12.78 6.87 15.92
C TYR A 106 -13.71 6.43 14.81
N PHE A 107 -13.65 5.17 14.37
CA PHE A 107 -14.56 4.65 13.33
C PHE A 107 -15.71 3.82 13.93
N GLN A 108 -15.78 3.71 15.26
CA GLN A 108 -16.83 2.97 15.98
C GLN A 108 -17.00 1.52 15.46
N SER A 109 -15.92 0.91 14.96
CA SER A 109 -15.94 -0.41 14.33
C SER A 109 -14.96 -1.36 15.04
N GLU A 110 -15.47 -2.09 16.03
CA GLU A 110 -14.71 -3.12 16.75
C GLU A 110 -14.30 -4.27 15.83
N GLY A 111 -15.17 -4.66 14.90
CA GLY A 111 -14.88 -5.69 13.90
C GLY A 111 -13.69 -5.32 13.02
N MET A 112 -13.64 -4.06 12.55
CA MET A 112 -12.49 -3.54 11.81
C MET A 112 -11.22 -3.53 12.67
N GLN A 113 -11.33 -3.10 13.93
CA GLN A 113 -10.19 -3.05 14.84
C GLN A 113 -9.60 -4.44 15.12
N LEU A 114 -10.46 -5.46 15.30
CA LEU A 114 -10.03 -6.85 15.51
C LEU A 114 -9.32 -7.40 14.28
N LYS A 115 -9.89 -7.23 13.07
CA LYS A 115 -9.26 -7.61 11.80
C LYS A 115 -7.88 -6.95 11.65
N PHE A 116 -7.81 -5.63 11.89
CA PHE A 116 -6.57 -4.87 11.81
C PHE A 116 -5.52 -5.34 12.82
N ASN A 117 -5.89 -5.55 14.08
CA ASN A 117 -4.96 -5.98 15.13
C ASN A 117 -4.34 -7.33 14.81
N HIS A 118 -5.14 -8.29 14.36
CA HIS A 118 -4.64 -9.60 13.94
C HIS A 118 -3.64 -9.47 12.78
N PHE A 119 -3.96 -8.65 11.78
CA PHE A 119 -3.05 -8.40 10.66
C PHE A 119 -1.76 -7.70 11.09
N LEU A 120 -1.86 -6.64 11.91
CA LEU A 120 -0.74 -5.86 12.43
C LEU A 120 0.23 -6.75 13.21
N ASP A 121 -0.27 -7.57 14.14
CA ASP A 121 0.58 -8.41 14.99
C ASP A 121 1.35 -9.44 14.13
N ARG A 122 0.67 -10.08 13.18
CA ARG A 122 1.30 -11.01 12.22
C ARG A 122 2.35 -10.33 11.35
N ARG A 123 2.06 -9.14 10.82
CA ARG A 123 2.98 -8.40 9.95
C ARG A 123 4.16 -7.81 10.73
N TYR A 124 3.95 -7.37 11.96
CA TYR A 124 5.00 -6.83 12.80
C TYR A 124 6.00 -7.93 13.23
N TYR A 125 5.51 -9.12 13.57
CA TYR A 125 6.37 -10.28 13.77
C TYR A 125 7.23 -10.56 12.53
N LYS A 126 6.61 -10.63 11.34
CA LYS A 126 7.33 -10.83 10.07
C LYS A 126 8.37 -9.74 9.81
N TYR A 127 8.04 -8.48 10.09
CA TYR A 127 8.98 -7.36 9.98
C TYR A 127 10.21 -7.57 10.88
N LEU A 128 10.03 -7.90 12.16
CA LEU A 128 11.14 -8.16 13.06
C LEU A 128 11.98 -9.37 12.63
N SER A 129 11.33 -10.43 12.14
CA SER A 129 12.02 -11.62 11.61
C SER A 129 12.87 -11.26 10.39
N GLU A 130 12.36 -10.45 9.46
CA GLU A 130 13.10 -10.01 8.27
C GLU A 130 14.30 -9.13 8.68
N VAL A 131 14.15 -8.24 9.67
CA VAL A 131 15.26 -7.42 10.18
C VAL A 131 16.34 -8.27 10.86
N LEU A 132 15.99 -9.25 11.69
CA LEU A 132 16.96 -10.11 12.36
C LEU A 132 17.74 -11.00 11.40
N LYS A 133 17.11 -11.42 10.29
CA LYS A 133 17.80 -12.18 9.25
C LYS A 133 18.91 -11.39 8.54
N LEU A 134 18.81 -10.06 8.48
CA LEU A 134 19.86 -9.22 7.90
C LEU A 134 21.19 -9.33 8.67
N VAL A 135 21.11 -9.65 9.97
CA VAL A 135 22.28 -9.86 10.85
C VAL A 135 22.54 -11.34 11.15
N ASN A 136 22.03 -12.24 10.31
CA ASN A 136 22.17 -13.71 10.45
C ASN A 136 21.67 -14.26 11.80
N CYS A 137 20.73 -13.57 12.46
CA CYS A 137 20.05 -14.12 13.63
C CYS A 137 18.82 -14.93 13.17
N GLU A 138 18.78 -16.21 13.54
CA GLU A 138 17.64 -17.08 13.24
C GLU A 138 16.40 -16.67 14.06
N PRO A 139 15.28 -16.26 13.42
CA PRO A 139 14.11 -15.80 14.15
C PRO A 139 13.44 -16.89 15.02
N SER A 140 13.68 -18.17 14.70
CA SER A 140 13.16 -19.30 15.49
C SER A 140 13.76 -19.39 16.89
N SER A 141 14.85 -18.68 17.15
CA SER A 141 15.50 -18.63 18.46
C SER A 141 14.74 -17.74 19.47
N TYR A 142 13.69 -17.04 19.05
CA TYR A 142 12.90 -16.14 19.89
C TYR A 142 11.46 -16.62 20.02
N HIS A 143 10.94 -16.66 21.25
CA HIS A 143 9.60 -17.14 21.56
C HIS A 143 8.58 -15.98 21.62
N THR A 144 9.04 -14.75 21.84
CA THR A 144 8.16 -13.58 21.96
C THR A 144 8.60 -12.40 21.10
N VAL A 145 7.63 -11.57 20.69
CA VAL A 145 7.88 -10.28 20.03
C VAL A 145 8.77 -9.37 20.90
N THR A 146 8.62 -9.44 22.22
CA THR A 146 9.43 -8.65 23.17
C THR A 146 10.93 -8.99 23.07
N GLU A 147 11.26 -10.28 22.98
CA GLU A 147 12.65 -10.73 22.79
C GLU A 147 13.21 -10.25 21.45
N MET A 148 12.45 -10.43 20.37
CA MET A 148 12.85 -9.98 19.04
C MET A 148 13.10 -8.46 19.00
N ARG A 149 12.22 -7.67 19.64
CA ARG A 149 12.39 -6.21 19.74
C ARG A 149 13.67 -5.84 20.49
N ARG A 150 14.00 -6.55 21.58
CA ARG A 150 15.22 -6.32 22.33
C ARG A 150 16.44 -6.58 21.45
N GLU A 151 16.41 -7.66 20.69
CA GLU A 151 17.53 -8.03 19.83
C GLU A 151 17.70 -7.08 18.65
N VAL A 152 16.60 -6.73 17.96
CA VAL A 152 16.62 -5.71 16.90
C VAL A 152 17.21 -4.39 17.42
N ASN A 153 16.90 -3.99 18.65
CA ASN A 153 17.45 -2.75 19.22
C ASN A 153 18.96 -2.80 19.46
N LYS A 154 19.53 -3.98 19.75
CA LYS A 154 20.98 -4.13 19.95
C LYS A 154 21.74 -3.89 18.65
N PHE A 155 21.27 -4.48 17.55
CA PHE A 155 21.92 -4.35 16.24
C PHE A 155 21.53 -3.05 15.52
N PHE A 156 20.28 -2.61 15.69
CA PHE A 156 19.69 -1.51 14.94
C PHE A 156 18.91 -0.56 15.87
N PRO A 157 19.62 0.27 16.65
CA PRO A 157 18.98 1.27 17.52
C PRO A 157 18.29 2.40 16.72
N LYS A 158 18.60 2.54 15.43
CA LYS A 158 18.02 3.51 14.51
C LYS A 158 17.78 2.88 13.14
N PHE A 159 16.91 3.49 12.35
CA PHE A 159 16.72 3.09 10.94
C PHE A 159 17.98 3.38 10.12
N THR A 160 18.35 2.43 9.28
CA THR A 160 19.45 2.49 8.33
C THR A 160 18.92 2.22 6.91
N ASP A 161 19.71 2.53 5.89
CA ASP A 161 19.34 2.26 4.50
C ASP A 161 19.12 0.78 4.22
N GLU A 162 19.80 -0.10 4.95
CA GLU A 162 19.63 -1.56 4.89
C GLU A 162 18.24 -2.01 5.36
N ILE A 163 17.70 -1.40 6.43
CA ILE A 163 16.39 -1.76 6.99
C ILE A 163 15.24 -1.02 6.30
N ASN A 164 15.50 0.15 5.73
CA ASN A 164 14.46 0.99 5.15
C ASN A 164 13.58 0.23 4.13
N PRO A 165 14.10 -0.62 3.22
CA PRO A 165 13.25 -1.46 2.36
C PRO A 165 12.26 -2.35 3.12
N VAL A 166 12.70 -3.00 4.21
CA VAL A 166 11.86 -3.86 5.05
C VAL A 166 10.81 -3.04 5.79
N ARG A 167 11.20 -1.85 6.28
CA ARG A 167 10.31 -0.89 6.94
C ARG A 167 9.23 -0.39 5.98
N GLU A 168 9.61 0.04 4.79
CA GLU A 168 8.70 0.55 3.75
C GLU A 168 7.68 -0.51 3.34
N LYS A 169 8.15 -1.74 3.10
CA LYS A 169 7.30 -2.89 2.83
C LYS A 169 6.27 -3.13 3.94
N PHE A 170 6.70 -3.07 5.20
CA PHE A 170 5.82 -3.24 6.34
C PHE A 170 4.77 -2.13 6.42
N LEU A 171 5.17 -0.86 6.37
CA LEU A 171 4.24 0.27 6.45
C LEU A 171 3.25 0.29 5.27
N ASN A 172 3.71 -0.09 4.08
CA ASN A 172 2.86 -0.24 2.91
C ASN A 172 1.80 -1.32 3.10
N SER A 173 2.16 -2.45 3.71
CA SER A 173 1.19 -3.52 4.00
C SER A 173 0.09 -3.06 4.97
N LEU A 174 0.43 -2.23 5.95
CA LEU A 174 -0.55 -1.66 6.89
C LEU A 174 -1.49 -0.68 6.17
N ARG A 175 -0.94 0.17 5.30
CA ARG A 175 -1.73 1.09 4.47
C ARG A 175 -2.70 0.36 3.56
N GLU A 176 -2.23 -0.62 2.80
CA GLU A 176 -3.08 -1.40 1.88
C GLU A 176 -4.20 -2.12 2.63
N TYR A 177 -3.88 -2.80 3.73
CA TYR A 177 -4.90 -3.50 4.50
C TYR A 177 -5.92 -2.55 5.13
N SER A 178 -5.47 -1.40 5.61
CA SER A 178 -6.36 -0.38 6.15
C SER A 178 -7.25 0.25 5.08
N TYR A 179 -6.76 0.41 3.85
CA TYR A 179 -7.57 0.87 2.73
C TYR A 179 -8.67 -0.14 2.40
N GLU A 180 -8.34 -1.44 2.37
CA GLU A 180 -9.33 -2.50 2.16
C GLU A 180 -10.41 -2.52 3.25
N LEU A 181 -10.02 -2.37 4.52
CA LEU A 181 -10.96 -2.28 5.64
C LEU A 181 -11.88 -1.06 5.53
N LEU A 182 -11.35 0.12 5.20
CA LEU A 182 -12.14 1.33 4.99
C LEU A 182 -13.07 1.19 3.78
N LYS A 183 -12.62 0.49 2.73
CA LYS A 183 -13.41 0.19 1.54
C LYS A 183 -14.59 -0.74 1.85
N GLU A 184 -14.36 -1.78 2.64
CA GLU A 184 -15.42 -2.69 3.13
C GLU A 184 -16.48 -1.89 3.90
N GLU A 185 -16.05 -1.12 4.90
CA GLU A 185 -16.94 -0.31 5.75
C GLU A 185 -17.72 0.76 4.95
N TYR A 186 -17.07 1.42 3.99
CA TYR A 186 -17.74 2.34 3.06
C TYR A 186 -18.83 1.63 2.24
N ASN A 187 -18.52 0.46 1.69
CA ASN A 187 -19.42 -0.29 0.82
C ASN A 187 -20.62 -0.92 1.55
N GLU A 188 -20.49 -1.11 2.86
CA GLU A 188 -21.55 -1.56 3.77
C GLU A 188 -22.51 -0.43 4.17
N GLY A 189 -22.17 0.83 3.88
CA GLY A 189 -23.04 1.98 4.10
C GLY A 189 -22.87 2.68 5.46
N SER A 190 -21.77 2.43 6.17
CA SER A 190 -21.46 3.02 7.48
C SER A 190 -20.98 4.48 7.41
N TYR A 191 -21.67 5.34 6.65
CA TYR A 191 -21.25 6.73 6.42
C TYR A 191 -21.14 7.55 7.71
N LYS A 192 -22.04 7.32 8.68
CA LYS A 192 -22.04 8.02 9.98
C LYS A 192 -20.78 7.78 10.80
N ASN A 193 -20.28 6.53 10.77
CA ASN A 193 -19.06 6.15 11.47
C ASN A 193 -17.84 6.87 10.89
N ILE A 194 -17.79 6.98 9.57
CA ILE A 194 -16.73 7.68 8.86
C ILE A 194 -16.80 9.19 9.12
N GLU A 195 -17.99 9.78 9.13
CA GLU A 195 -18.19 11.19 9.47
C GLU A 195 -17.75 11.48 10.91
N TYR A 196 -18.12 10.63 11.87
CA TYR A 196 -17.67 10.74 13.26
C TYR A 196 -16.14 10.66 13.36
N ALA A 197 -15.50 9.74 12.63
CA ALA A 197 -14.04 9.65 12.57
C ALA A 197 -13.41 10.95 12.06
N PHE A 198 -13.97 11.50 10.99
CA PHE A 198 -13.50 12.75 10.38
C PHE A 198 -13.58 13.91 11.37
N ASN A 199 -14.74 14.11 11.99
CA ASN A 199 -14.97 15.16 12.98
C ASN A 199 -14.05 15.01 14.20
N SER A 200 -13.92 13.78 14.72
CA SER A 200 -13.18 13.50 15.95
C SER A 200 -11.66 13.56 15.78
N LEU A 201 -11.14 13.14 14.62
CA LEU A 201 -9.69 13.11 14.34
C LEU A 201 -9.16 14.46 13.85
N LEU A 202 -10.01 15.30 13.27
CA LEU A 202 -9.69 16.68 12.91
C LEU A 202 -10.21 17.72 13.92
N LEU A 203 -10.77 17.30 15.06
CA LEU A 203 -11.19 18.21 16.14
C LEU A 203 -12.14 19.32 15.65
N LEU A 204 -13.07 19.01 14.74
CA LEU A 204 -13.90 20.02 14.07
C LEU A 204 -14.92 20.70 14.98
N ASN A 205 -15.19 20.11 16.15
CA ASN A 205 -16.08 20.69 17.17
C ASN A 205 -15.34 21.61 18.17
N ASP A 206 -14.01 21.68 18.09
CA ASP A 206 -13.18 22.52 18.96
C ASP A 206 -12.63 23.72 18.17
N ILE A 207 -12.21 24.77 18.88
CA ILE A 207 -11.53 25.91 18.28
C ILE A 207 -10.05 25.56 18.12
N ASN A 208 -9.59 25.40 16.88
CA ASN A 208 -8.18 25.09 16.61
C ASN A 208 -7.43 26.34 16.17
N ILE A 209 -6.40 26.73 16.93
CA ILE A 209 -5.57 27.91 16.65
C ILE A 209 -4.17 27.45 16.32
N VAL A 210 -3.63 27.97 15.23
CA VAL A 210 -2.29 27.62 14.75
C VAL A 210 -1.39 28.84 14.77
N THR A 211 -0.30 28.73 15.51
CA THR A 211 0.76 29.72 15.61
C THR A 211 1.99 29.23 14.86
N ARG A 212 2.37 29.97 13.82
CA ARG A 212 3.47 29.61 12.91
C ARG A 212 4.73 30.36 13.26
N TYR A 213 5.86 29.66 13.39
CA TYR A 213 7.16 30.28 13.62
C TYR A 213 8.11 30.19 12.42
N ASP A 214 9.08 31.11 12.35
CA ASP A 214 10.08 31.18 11.28
C ASP A 214 11.13 30.05 11.36
N ASP A 215 11.53 29.54 10.21
CA ASP A 215 12.49 28.45 10.05
C ASP A 215 13.85 28.73 10.71
N LYS A 216 14.31 29.98 10.65
CA LYS A 216 15.64 30.42 11.11
C LYS A 216 15.60 30.83 12.59
N ASN A 217 14.47 31.35 13.08
CA ASN A 217 14.29 31.69 14.48
C ASN A 217 12.93 31.24 15.01
N LYS A 218 12.96 30.22 15.87
CA LYS A 218 11.77 29.57 16.43
C LYS A 218 10.93 30.46 17.36
N ASN A 219 11.46 31.61 17.79
CA ASN A 219 10.74 32.53 18.66
C ASN A 219 10.01 33.64 17.88
N ILE A 220 10.23 33.76 16.57
CA ILE A 220 9.59 34.79 15.75
C ILE A 220 8.29 34.25 15.18
N CYS A 221 7.18 34.89 15.56
CA CYS A 221 5.88 34.61 14.97
C CYS A 221 5.82 35.07 13.51
N SER A 222 5.42 34.16 12.64
CA SER A 222 5.15 34.42 11.22
C SER A 222 3.65 34.52 10.90
N GLY A 223 2.79 34.20 11.88
CA GLY A 223 1.34 34.33 11.76
C GLY A 223 0.58 33.45 12.75
N VAL A 224 -0.62 33.90 13.13
CA VAL A 224 -1.60 33.14 13.91
C VAL A 224 -2.92 33.12 13.14
N GLY A 225 -3.60 31.98 13.12
CA GLY A 225 -4.90 31.86 12.46
C GLY A 225 -5.69 30.64 12.92
N PHE A 226 -6.98 30.64 12.58
CA PHE A 226 -7.82 29.47 12.76
C PHE A 226 -7.39 28.33 11.85
N PHE A 227 -7.61 27.12 12.34
CA PHE A 227 -7.55 25.89 11.57
C PHE A 227 -8.88 25.15 11.68
N ASN A 228 -9.91 25.76 11.13
CA ASN A 228 -11.24 25.19 11.12
C ASN A 228 -11.57 24.77 9.68
N HIS A 229 -11.82 23.49 9.52
CA HIS A 229 -12.24 22.90 8.27
C HIS A 229 -13.77 23.00 8.19
N ASN A 230 -14.28 23.85 7.30
CA ASN A 230 -15.72 23.88 7.03
C ASN A 230 -16.07 22.71 6.11
N LEU A 231 -16.68 21.68 6.68
CA LEU A 231 -17.15 20.51 5.96
C LEU A 231 -18.45 20.83 5.25
N ASN A 232 -18.45 20.75 3.93
CA ASN A 232 -19.69 20.67 3.18
C ASN A 232 -20.04 19.19 2.95
N LEU A 233 -20.93 18.65 3.79
CA LEU A 233 -21.42 17.28 3.73
C LEU A 233 -22.24 16.98 2.45
N SER A 234 -22.55 17.99 1.63
CA SER A 234 -23.17 17.76 0.32
C SER A 234 -22.19 17.12 -0.67
N TYR A 235 -20.88 17.16 -0.41
CA TYR A 235 -19.89 16.50 -1.26
C TYR A 235 -19.79 15.01 -0.97
N PRO A 236 -19.55 14.17 -1.99
CA PRO A 236 -19.44 12.75 -1.79
C PRO A 236 -18.20 12.40 -0.97
N LEU A 237 -18.39 11.47 -0.04
CA LEU A 237 -17.32 10.82 0.69
C LEU A 237 -16.46 9.97 -0.27
N ARG A 238 -15.15 10.11 -0.16
CA ARG A 238 -14.15 9.33 -0.89
C ARG A 238 -13.15 8.71 0.08
N ILE A 239 -12.65 7.51 -0.24
CA ILE A 239 -11.49 6.92 0.44
C ILE A 239 -10.28 7.09 -0.47
N PHE A 240 -9.11 7.35 0.11
CA PHE A 240 -7.89 7.51 -0.67
C PHE A 240 -6.71 6.86 0.05
N LYS A 241 -5.63 6.69 -0.70
CA LYS A 241 -4.34 6.25 -0.18
C LYS A 241 -3.24 6.98 -0.93
N LYS A 242 -2.15 7.31 -0.23
CA LYS A 242 -1.11 8.20 -0.76
C LYS A 242 0.28 7.73 -0.34
N GLY A 243 1.17 7.63 -1.31
CA GLY A 243 2.51 7.08 -1.13
C GLY A 243 2.47 5.73 -0.41
N GLN A 244 3.46 5.48 0.44
CA GLN A 244 3.68 4.17 1.02
C GLN A 244 2.98 3.95 2.37
N ASN A 245 2.53 4.99 3.09
CA ASN A 245 2.12 4.81 4.49
C ASN A 245 0.89 5.64 4.91
N LYS A 246 0.20 6.28 3.97
CA LYS A 246 -1.00 7.07 4.27
C LYS A 246 -2.24 6.46 3.66
N VAL A 247 -3.28 6.35 4.46
CA VAL A 247 -4.65 6.04 4.04
C VAL A 247 -5.56 7.12 4.60
N GLY A 248 -6.68 7.42 3.96
CA GLY A 248 -7.55 8.48 4.44
C GLY A 248 -8.91 8.51 3.79
N ILE A 249 -9.65 9.52 4.21
CA ILE A 249 -11.01 9.81 3.77
C ILE A 249 -11.09 11.28 3.40
N ARG A 250 -11.85 11.59 2.35
CA ARG A 250 -12.01 12.93 1.82
C ARG A 250 -13.49 13.27 1.62
N ILE A 251 -13.86 14.50 1.98
CA ILE A 251 -15.16 15.12 1.68
C ILE A 251 -14.87 16.45 0.98
N GLY A 252 -15.31 16.58 -0.28
CA GLY A 252 -15.05 17.79 -1.07
C GLY A 252 -13.55 18.02 -1.31
N LYS A 253 -12.98 19.12 -0.81
CA LYS A 253 -11.53 19.40 -0.88
C LYS A 253 -10.76 19.02 0.38
N GLN A 254 -11.44 18.58 1.43
CA GLN A 254 -10.80 18.31 2.70
C GLN A 254 -10.67 16.82 2.91
N GLY A 255 -9.49 16.37 3.30
CA GLY A 255 -9.25 14.99 3.68
C GLY A 255 -8.62 14.86 5.05
N LEU A 256 -8.97 13.77 5.71
CA LEU A 256 -8.31 13.25 6.87
C LEU A 256 -7.37 12.14 6.40
N SER A 257 -6.07 12.27 6.63
CA SER A 257 -5.11 11.19 6.42
C SER A 257 -4.60 10.62 7.73
N LEU A 258 -4.42 9.29 7.73
CA LEU A 258 -3.82 8.48 8.77
C LEU A 258 -2.48 7.96 8.24
N ARG A 259 -1.38 8.47 8.79
CA ARG A 259 -0.02 8.05 8.41
C ARG A 259 0.54 7.03 9.40
N PHE A 260 0.82 5.83 8.93
CA PHE A 260 1.55 4.81 9.69
C PHE A 260 3.02 5.20 9.84
N LYS A 261 3.52 5.17 11.08
CA LYS A 261 4.94 5.33 11.37
C LYS A 261 5.34 4.58 12.63
N PHE A 262 6.61 4.23 12.70
CA PHE A 262 7.23 3.79 13.95
C PHE A 262 7.30 4.95 14.94
N GLU A 263 7.22 4.63 16.22
CA GLU A 263 7.26 5.63 17.28
C GLU A 263 8.57 6.40 17.34
N SER A 264 9.70 5.68 17.27
CA SER A 264 11.04 6.23 17.46
C SER A 264 12.14 5.44 16.74
N ALA A 265 12.06 4.10 16.72
CA ALA A 265 13.14 3.20 16.31
C ALA A 265 12.63 1.92 15.61
N PRO A 266 13.49 1.10 14.98
CA PRO A 266 13.09 -0.15 14.31
C PRO A 266 12.33 -1.12 15.21
N ASN A 267 12.67 -1.20 16.49
CA ASN A 267 11.99 -2.04 17.47
C ASN A 267 10.77 -1.37 18.13
N SER A 268 10.36 -0.17 17.71
CA SER A 268 9.29 0.57 18.39
C SER A 268 7.91 0.17 17.89
N ALA A 269 6.87 0.52 18.65
CA ALA A 269 5.49 0.26 18.25
C ALA A 269 5.09 1.12 17.04
N ILE A 270 4.00 0.72 16.39
CA ILE A 270 3.40 1.49 15.29
C ILE A 270 2.37 2.46 15.85
N LYS A 271 2.53 3.74 15.49
CA LYS A 271 1.56 4.80 15.74
C LYS A 271 1.01 5.35 14.43
N LEU A 272 -0.16 5.95 14.53
CA LEU A 272 -0.77 6.72 13.48
C LEU A 272 -0.61 8.21 13.77
N VAL A 273 -0.57 8.99 12.70
CA VAL A 273 -0.65 10.45 12.77
C VAL A 273 -1.85 10.85 11.95
N SER A 274 -2.82 11.53 12.58
CA SER A 274 -3.89 12.18 11.84
C SER A 274 -3.44 13.55 11.38
N SER A 275 -3.68 13.85 10.12
CA SER A 275 -3.43 15.17 9.55
C SER A 275 -4.54 15.53 8.58
N ALA A 276 -4.87 16.81 8.51
CA ALA A 276 -5.70 17.26 7.42
C ALA A 276 -4.86 17.40 6.14
N GLU A 277 -5.48 17.06 5.02
CA GLU A 277 -4.96 17.28 3.68
C GLU A 277 -5.97 18.10 2.90
N GLU A 278 -5.48 19.12 2.22
CA GLU A 278 -6.27 19.83 1.22
C GLU A 278 -5.99 19.18 -0.12
N PHE A 279 -7.06 18.78 -0.78
CA PHE A 279 -7.05 18.20 -2.09
C PHE A 279 -7.50 19.25 -3.09
N GLU A 280 -6.77 19.29 -4.18
CA GLU A 280 -7.07 20.15 -5.29
C GLU A 280 -8.34 19.65 -6.05
N GLN A 281 -8.86 20.49 -6.95
CA GLN A 281 -10.00 20.13 -7.81
C GLN A 281 -9.56 19.15 -8.89
N ALA A 282 -10.49 18.42 -9.52
CA ALA A 282 -10.18 17.46 -10.59
C ALA A 282 -9.32 18.06 -11.72
N SER A 283 -9.53 19.34 -12.05
CA SER A 283 -8.73 20.11 -13.01
C SER A 283 -7.23 20.20 -12.67
N SER A 284 -6.87 20.04 -11.40
CA SER A 284 -5.48 20.02 -10.99
C SER A 284 -4.81 18.66 -11.20
N TYR A 285 -5.56 17.56 -11.07
CA TYR A 285 -5.04 16.23 -11.38
C TYR A 285 -4.63 16.16 -12.85
N SER A 286 -5.42 16.75 -13.76
CA SER A 286 -5.01 16.93 -15.16
C SER A 286 -3.68 17.66 -15.30
N THR A 287 -3.43 18.70 -14.49
CA THR A 287 -2.17 19.46 -14.53
C THR A 287 -0.99 18.62 -14.02
N ILE A 288 -1.16 17.93 -12.89
CA ILE A 288 -0.14 17.04 -12.32
C ILE A 288 0.15 15.89 -13.30
N ASN A 289 -0.89 15.20 -13.78
CA ASN A 289 -0.77 14.09 -14.70
C ASN A 289 -0.10 14.52 -16.01
N LEU A 290 -0.46 15.68 -16.56
CA LEU A 290 0.19 16.25 -17.74
C LEU A 290 1.69 16.53 -17.50
N HIS A 291 2.06 17.04 -16.33
CA HIS A 291 3.46 17.24 -15.96
C HIS A 291 4.24 15.91 -16.00
N TYR A 292 3.73 14.86 -15.37
CA TYR A 292 4.41 13.56 -15.32
C TYR A 292 4.38 12.82 -16.67
N VAL A 293 3.30 12.94 -17.45
CA VAL A 293 3.21 12.44 -18.83
C VAL A 293 4.30 13.07 -19.69
N ARG A 294 4.45 14.41 -19.66
CA ARG A 294 5.52 15.11 -20.40
C ARG A 294 6.91 14.70 -19.93
N LYS A 295 7.11 14.55 -18.62
CA LYS A 295 8.38 14.06 -18.05
C LYS A 295 8.71 12.67 -18.59
N PHE A 296 7.75 11.75 -18.65
CA PHE A 296 7.94 10.41 -19.18
C PHE A 296 8.22 10.42 -20.69
N GLU A 297 7.52 11.25 -21.47
CA GLU A 297 7.80 11.42 -22.90
C GLU A 297 9.23 11.95 -23.15
N MET A 298 9.75 12.83 -22.29
CA MET A 298 11.14 13.26 -22.36
C MET A 298 12.12 12.12 -22.05
N LEU A 299 11.80 11.24 -21.09
CA LEU A 299 12.62 10.06 -20.79
C LEU A 299 12.69 9.11 -21.99
N ILE A 300 11.56 8.87 -22.67
CA ILE A 300 11.51 8.06 -23.90
C ILE A 300 12.38 8.71 -25.00
N LYS A 301 12.24 10.03 -25.22
CA LYS A 301 12.98 10.73 -26.28
C LYS A 301 14.50 10.76 -26.08
N LYS A 302 14.95 10.79 -24.82
CA LYS A 302 16.38 10.80 -24.45
C LYS A 302 16.94 9.39 -24.24
N HIS A 303 16.11 8.36 -24.39
CA HIS A 303 16.50 6.99 -24.12
C HIS A 303 17.60 6.55 -25.09
N THR A 304 18.68 6.02 -24.55
CA THR A 304 19.72 5.32 -25.31
C THR A 304 20.07 4.05 -24.55
N LYS A 305 20.27 2.94 -25.28
CA LYS A 305 20.78 1.71 -24.67
C LYS A 305 22.21 1.98 -24.21
N SER A 306 22.50 1.74 -22.94
CA SER A 306 23.82 2.00 -22.35
C SER A 306 24.39 0.81 -21.59
N ILE A 307 23.61 -0.26 -21.40
CA ILE A 307 24.05 -1.47 -20.72
C ILE A 307 23.71 -2.71 -21.55
N GLU A 308 24.70 -3.56 -21.80
CA GLU A 308 24.49 -4.93 -22.24
C GLU A 308 24.30 -5.81 -21.00
N THR A 309 23.07 -5.99 -20.53
CA THR A 309 22.79 -6.93 -19.43
C THR A 309 22.32 -8.29 -19.93
N LEU A 310 22.62 -9.33 -19.15
CA LEU A 310 22.17 -10.71 -19.40
C LEU A 310 20.68 -10.94 -19.06
N ASN A 311 19.97 -9.99 -18.43
CA ASN A 311 18.59 -10.17 -17.94
C ASN A 311 17.59 -9.19 -18.58
N GLU A 312 17.56 -9.16 -19.92
CA GLU A 312 16.65 -8.32 -20.70
C GLU A 312 15.15 -8.60 -20.37
N SER A 313 14.80 -9.83 -19.99
CA SER A 313 13.40 -10.20 -19.71
C SER A 313 12.79 -9.43 -18.53
N ASN A 314 13.55 -9.24 -17.44
CA ASN A 314 13.05 -8.48 -16.29
C ASN A 314 12.90 -6.99 -16.64
N ALA A 315 13.88 -6.45 -17.38
CA ALA A 315 13.82 -5.07 -17.84
C ALA A 315 12.62 -4.83 -18.78
N ILE A 316 12.32 -5.77 -19.69
CA ILE A 316 11.12 -5.73 -20.54
C ILE A 316 9.84 -5.64 -19.70
N GLY A 317 9.69 -6.50 -18.69
CA GLY A 317 8.53 -6.48 -17.80
C GLY A 317 8.36 -5.16 -17.06
N LYS A 318 9.44 -4.63 -16.47
CA LYS A 318 9.38 -3.36 -15.72
C LYS A 318 9.20 -2.13 -16.58
N CYS A 319 9.81 -2.08 -17.75
CA CYS A 319 9.52 -1.03 -18.71
C CYS A 319 8.10 -1.12 -19.24
N HIS A 320 7.56 -2.32 -19.47
CA HIS A 320 6.16 -2.53 -19.87
C HIS A 320 5.18 -2.01 -18.82
N GLU A 321 5.37 -2.37 -17.55
CA GLU A 321 4.60 -1.86 -16.42
C GLU A 321 4.57 -0.32 -16.38
N ALA A 322 5.75 0.31 -16.45
CA ALA A 322 5.89 1.76 -16.43
C ALA A 322 5.23 2.45 -17.65
N ILE A 323 5.40 1.89 -18.85
CA ILE A 323 4.81 2.41 -20.09
C ILE A 323 3.29 2.24 -20.06
N PHE A 324 2.77 1.12 -19.54
CA PHE A 324 1.34 0.89 -19.39
C PHE A 324 0.70 1.93 -18.46
N TYR A 325 1.32 2.16 -17.29
CA TYR A 325 0.88 3.18 -16.34
C TYR A 325 0.89 4.58 -16.97
N TYR A 326 1.99 4.95 -17.66
CA TYR A 326 2.09 6.19 -18.42
C TYR A 326 0.94 6.35 -19.44
N TYR A 327 0.68 5.33 -20.25
CA TYR A 327 -0.35 5.41 -21.29
C TYR A 327 -1.75 5.50 -20.68
N PHE A 328 -1.98 4.78 -19.58
CA PHE A 328 -3.22 4.85 -18.83
C PHE A 328 -3.48 6.27 -18.32
N LEU A 329 -2.46 6.94 -17.74
CA LEU A 329 -2.57 8.34 -17.32
C LEU A 329 -2.82 9.28 -18.49
N LYS A 330 -2.11 9.08 -19.61
CA LYS A 330 -2.28 9.90 -20.81
C LYS A 330 -3.70 9.86 -21.37
N LYS A 331 -4.42 8.75 -21.16
CA LYS A 331 -5.80 8.56 -21.61
C LYS A 331 -6.85 8.92 -20.58
N ASN A 332 -6.47 9.09 -19.31
CA ASN A 332 -7.35 9.40 -18.20
C ASN A 332 -6.69 10.47 -17.33
N ASP A 333 -6.69 11.71 -17.80
CA ASP A 333 -5.91 12.80 -17.22
C ASP A 333 -6.45 13.30 -15.87
N GLU A 334 -7.71 13.03 -15.52
CA GLU A 334 -8.31 13.41 -14.24
C GLU A 334 -8.13 12.37 -13.11
N ILE A 335 -7.51 11.22 -13.38
CA ILE A 335 -7.37 10.14 -12.39
C ILE A 335 -6.35 10.50 -11.28
N GLU A 336 -6.66 10.15 -10.04
CA GLU A 336 -5.72 10.33 -8.94
C GLU A 336 -4.59 9.27 -8.98
N GLN A 337 -3.34 9.72 -8.86
CA GLN A 337 -2.19 8.83 -8.70
C GLN A 337 -1.90 8.58 -7.22
N VAL A 338 -1.77 7.31 -6.82
CA VAL A 338 -1.36 6.97 -5.44
C VAL A 338 0.10 7.37 -5.18
N ASP A 339 0.96 7.22 -6.19
CA ASP A 339 2.35 7.69 -6.19
C ASP A 339 2.75 8.14 -7.61
N GLU A 340 2.99 9.45 -7.76
CA GLU A 340 3.22 10.07 -9.06
C GLU A 340 4.61 9.78 -9.66
N LYS A 341 5.58 9.34 -8.85
CA LYS A 341 6.98 9.18 -9.30
C LYS A 341 7.31 7.76 -9.69
N VAL A 342 6.57 6.80 -9.17
CA VAL A 342 6.92 5.37 -9.19
C VAL A 342 7.17 4.83 -10.59
N PHE A 343 6.36 5.23 -11.58
CA PHE A 343 6.51 4.74 -12.96
C PHE A 343 7.69 5.40 -13.68
N THR A 344 7.97 6.67 -13.41
CA THR A 344 9.17 7.34 -13.94
C THR A 344 10.45 6.73 -13.37
N ASP A 345 10.48 6.47 -12.07
CA ASP A 345 11.65 5.88 -11.39
C ASP A 345 11.88 4.44 -11.84
N MET A 346 10.80 3.67 -12.02
CA MET A 346 10.87 2.32 -12.60
C MET A 346 11.43 2.35 -14.02
N PHE A 347 10.95 3.23 -14.90
CA PHE A 347 11.48 3.32 -16.26
C PHE A 347 12.97 3.66 -16.27
N ILE A 348 13.40 4.67 -15.52
CA ILE A 348 14.82 5.07 -15.41
C ILE A 348 15.70 3.91 -14.95
N LYS A 349 15.22 3.12 -13.98
CA LYS A 349 16.00 2.02 -13.41
C LYS A 349 16.24 0.88 -14.39
N TYR A 350 15.29 0.59 -15.28
CA TYR A 350 15.34 -0.62 -16.12
C TYR A 350 15.55 -0.34 -17.61
N SER A 351 15.26 0.86 -18.13
CA SER A 351 15.26 1.13 -19.57
C SER A 351 16.63 1.01 -20.23
N SER A 352 17.70 1.34 -19.52
CA SER A 352 19.09 1.34 -20.03
C SER A 352 19.57 0.00 -20.59
N SER A 353 18.90 -1.10 -20.23
CA SER A 353 19.16 -2.46 -20.72
C SER A 353 18.45 -2.78 -22.06
N LEU A 354 17.54 -1.94 -22.53
CA LEU A 354 16.69 -2.21 -23.69
C LEU A 354 17.04 -1.32 -24.88
N SER A 355 16.94 -1.87 -26.09
CA SER A 355 17.08 -1.09 -27.33
C SER A 355 15.91 -0.12 -27.51
N GLU A 356 16.14 0.97 -28.23
CA GLU A 356 15.07 1.92 -28.62
C GLU A 356 13.93 1.22 -29.36
N GLU A 357 14.26 0.30 -30.27
CA GLU A 357 13.28 -0.53 -30.99
C GLU A 357 12.38 -1.32 -30.03
N THR A 358 12.96 -1.94 -28.99
CA THR A 358 12.19 -2.67 -27.99
C THR A 358 11.24 -1.74 -27.22
N ILE A 359 11.70 -0.55 -26.85
CA ILE A 359 10.85 0.47 -26.21
C ILE A 359 9.69 0.87 -27.13
N GLN A 360 9.93 1.08 -28.43
CA GLN A 360 8.87 1.41 -29.39
C GLN A 360 7.84 0.28 -29.58
N TRP A 361 8.28 -0.98 -29.63
CA TRP A 361 7.36 -2.12 -29.64
C TRP A 361 6.52 -2.19 -28.36
N LEU A 362 7.13 -1.96 -27.20
CA LEU A 362 6.41 -1.93 -25.92
C LEU A 362 5.36 -0.81 -25.92
N ILE A 363 5.72 0.40 -26.35
CA ILE A 363 4.78 1.51 -26.47
C ILE A 363 3.60 1.13 -27.36
N SER A 364 3.87 0.63 -28.57
CA SER A 364 2.83 0.25 -29.53
C SER A 364 1.90 -0.83 -28.97
N GLY A 365 2.48 -1.90 -28.40
CA GLY A 365 1.73 -2.99 -27.79
C GLY A 365 0.88 -2.55 -26.59
N VAL A 366 1.38 -1.60 -25.78
CA VAL A 366 0.62 -1.03 -24.66
C VAL A 366 -0.63 -0.30 -25.14
N GLN A 367 -0.58 0.42 -26.28
CA GLN A 367 -1.76 1.13 -26.81
C GLN A 367 -2.90 0.14 -27.08
N VAL A 368 -2.60 -0.97 -27.75
CA VAL A 368 -3.57 -2.04 -28.04
C VAL A 368 -4.06 -2.70 -26.75
N SER A 369 -3.16 -2.89 -25.78
CA SER A 369 -3.48 -3.52 -24.50
C SER A 369 -4.40 -2.65 -23.64
N TYR A 370 -4.21 -1.34 -23.66
CA TYR A 370 -5.08 -0.38 -22.99
C TYR A 370 -6.51 -0.44 -23.56
N GLU A 371 -6.66 -0.43 -24.89
CA GLU A 371 -8.00 -0.51 -25.50
C GLU A 371 -8.72 -1.82 -25.16
N LYS A 372 -7.98 -2.95 -25.13
CA LYS A 372 -8.54 -4.23 -24.68
C LYS A 372 -8.95 -4.21 -23.21
N LEU A 373 -8.14 -3.62 -22.33
CA LEU A 373 -8.48 -3.48 -20.91
C LEU A 373 -9.71 -2.58 -20.73
N LYS A 374 -9.78 -1.46 -21.45
CA LYS A 374 -10.93 -0.55 -21.41
C LYS A 374 -12.22 -1.26 -21.82
N ASN A 375 -12.19 -2.01 -22.91
CA ASN A 375 -13.36 -2.80 -23.35
C ASN A 375 -13.76 -3.84 -22.30
N PHE A 376 -12.80 -4.57 -21.74
CA PHE A 376 -13.05 -5.52 -20.67
C PHE A 376 -13.71 -4.86 -19.44
N LEU A 377 -13.23 -3.70 -19.00
CA LEU A 377 -13.81 -2.98 -17.87
C LEU A 377 -15.24 -2.49 -18.18
N ASN A 378 -15.50 -2.01 -19.40
CA ASN A 378 -16.83 -1.62 -19.86
C ASN A 378 -17.79 -2.81 -19.89
N GLU A 379 -17.36 -3.97 -20.38
CA GLU A 379 -18.15 -5.20 -20.40
C GLU A 379 -18.45 -5.69 -18.99
N LYS A 380 -17.45 -5.67 -18.09
CA LYS A 380 -17.56 -6.19 -16.73
C LYS A 380 -18.42 -5.31 -15.81
N TYR A 381 -18.25 -3.99 -15.88
CA TYR A 381 -18.87 -3.06 -14.93
C TYR A 381 -19.99 -2.22 -15.53
N GLY A 382 -20.09 -2.14 -16.86
CA GLY A 382 -21.02 -1.24 -17.55
C GLY A 382 -20.62 0.22 -17.33
N VAL A 383 -21.24 0.86 -16.34
CA VAL A 383 -20.98 2.26 -15.98
C VAL A 383 -20.13 2.31 -14.70
N TYR A 384 -18.99 2.97 -14.79
CA TYR A 384 -18.06 3.15 -13.67
C TYR A 384 -17.33 4.50 -13.73
N GLU A 385 -16.84 4.97 -12.59
CA GLU A 385 -15.91 6.11 -12.47
C GLU A 385 -14.52 5.58 -12.13
N LEU A 386 -13.49 6.07 -12.80
CA LEU A 386 -12.10 5.87 -12.39
C LEU A 386 -11.79 6.77 -11.20
N ASP A 387 -11.39 6.19 -10.07
CA ASP A 387 -11.07 6.96 -8.87
C ASP A 387 -9.55 7.18 -8.75
N SER A 388 -8.77 6.11 -8.71
CA SER A 388 -7.32 6.19 -8.55
C SER A 388 -6.58 5.04 -9.21
N ILE A 389 -5.31 5.25 -9.54
CA ILE A 389 -4.40 4.24 -10.08
C ILE A 389 -3.14 4.12 -9.23
N GLN A 390 -2.62 2.91 -9.15
CA GLN A 390 -1.40 2.60 -8.43
C GLN A 390 -0.59 1.56 -9.21
N LEU A 391 0.70 1.82 -9.38
CA LEU A 391 1.66 0.78 -9.70
C LEU A 391 2.09 0.08 -8.40
N VAL A 392 2.28 -1.24 -8.42
CA VAL A 392 2.69 -2.04 -7.26
C VAL A 392 4.19 -2.34 -7.35
N PRO A 393 5.05 -1.58 -6.66
CA PRO A 393 6.47 -1.88 -6.60
C PRO A 393 6.79 -3.28 -6.07
N GLU A 394 7.85 -3.88 -6.60
CA GLU A 394 8.37 -5.18 -6.17
C GLU A 394 8.68 -5.21 -4.66
N SER A 395 9.16 -4.08 -4.12
CA SER A 395 9.43 -3.93 -2.68
C SER A 395 8.18 -4.08 -1.81
N TYR A 396 6.98 -3.98 -2.39
CA TYR A 396 5.71 -3.94 -1.67
C TYR A 396 4.94 -5.27 -1.69
N ILE A 397 5.40 -6.28 -2.44
CA ILE A 397 4.73 -7.59 -2.51
C ILE A 397 5.01 -8.34 -1.20
N VAL A 398 4.04 -8.34 -0.29
CA VAL A 398 4.13 -9.02 1.02
C VAL A 398 3.44 -10.38 1.00
N ASP A 399 2.49 -10.56 0.10
CA ASP A 399 1.84 -11.83 -0.19
C ASP A 399 2.47 -12.43 -1.47
N PRO A 400 3.16 -13.58 -1.39
CA PRO A 400 3.71 -14.24 -2.58
C PRO A 400 2.63 -14.77 -3.53
N LEU A 401 1.35 -14.71 -3.15
CA LEU A 401 0.21 -15.03 -4.00
C LEU A 401 -0.36 -13.82 -4.75
N ASP A 402 -0.09 -12.60 -4.29
CA ASP A 402 -0.47 -11.37 -4.99
C ASP A 402 0.46 -11.16 -6.18
N SER A 403 -0.10 -11.26 -7.39
CA SER A 403 0.60 -11.07 -8.66
C SER A 403 0.21 -9.76 -9.34
N SER A 404 -0.40 -8.82 -8.62
CA SER A 404 -0.78 -7.54 -9.17
C SER A 404 0.44 -6.65 -9.38
N ASP A 405 0.61 -6.16 -10.60
CA ASP A 405 1.61 -5.17 -10.98
C ASP A 405 1.01 -3.76 -10.95
N MET A 406 -0.31 -3.65 -11.13
CA MET A 406 -1.06 -2.40 -11.09
C MET A 406 -2.42 -2.62 -10.42
N LYS A 407 -2.94 -1.59 -9.74
CA LYS A 407 -4.30 -1.57 -9.18
C LYS A 407 -5.05 -0.35 -9.71
N ILE A 408 -6.29 -0.57 -10.16
CA ILE A 408 -7.21 0.50 -10.55
C ILE A 408 -8.38 0.48 -9.57
N ASN A 409 -8.58 1.59 -8.85
CA ASN A 409 -9.76 1.77 -8.01
C ASN A 409 -10.86 2.43 -8.83
N LEU A 410 -12.04 1.85 -8.74
CA LEU A 410 -13.23 2.19 -9.51
C LEU A 410 -14.39 2.45 -8.55
N LYS A 411 -15.33 3.29 -8.97
CA LYS A 411 -16.68 3.32 -8.38
C LYS A 411 -17.68 2.73 -9.34
N VAL A 412 -18.37 1.68 -8.88
CA VAL A 412 -19.41 0.98 -9.62
C VAL A 412 -20.69 1.05 -8.79
N LYS A 413 -21.71 1.74 -9.30
CA LYS A 413 -22.98 1.97 -8.58
C LYS A 413 -22.77 2.53 -7.16
N GLY A 414 -21.88 3.52 -7.04
CA GLY A 414 -21.55 4.17 -5.76
C GLY A 414 -20.69 3.35 -4.80
N LYS A 415 -20.27 2.13 -5.17
CA LYS A 415 -19.38 1.29 -4.34
C LYS A 415 -17.97 1.24 -4.91
N TYR A 416 -16.99 1.24 -4.02
CA TYR A 416 -15.59 1.08 -4.38
C TYR A 416 -15.28 -0.37 -4.78
N ARG A 417 -14.58 -0.53 -5.90
CA ARG A 417 -14.00 -1.79 -6.39
C ARG A 417 -12.55 -1.56 -6.74
N THR A 418 -11.71 -2.57 -6.51
CA THR A 418 -10.31 -2.54 -6.92
C THR A 418 -10.12 -3.63 -7.96
N GLU A 419 -9.74 -3.25 -9.17
CA GLU A 419 -9.27 -4.18 -10.18
C GLU A 419 -7.77 -4.35 -10.02
N GLU A 420 -7.37 -5.54 -9.59
CA GLU A 420 -5.96 -5.94 -9.50
C GLU A 420 -5.51 -6.46 -10.87
N ILE A 421 -4.44 -5.90 -11.40
CA ILE A 421 -3.99 -6.17 -12.77
C ILE A 421 -2.58 -6.73 -12.76
N SER A 422 -2.39 -7.90 -13.36
CA SER A 422 -1.08 -8.42 -13.72
C SER A 422 -0.75 -8.05 -15.17
N LEU A 423 0.40 -7.43 -15.40
CA LEU A 423 0.86 -6.95 -16.69
C LEU A 423 1.94 -7.89 -17.22
N LYS A 424 1.73 -8.48 -18.40
CA LYS A 424 2.69 -9.43 -19.00
C LYS A 424 3.10 -9.00 -20.40
N ALA A 425 4.36 -8.68 -20.56
CA ALA A 425 4.98 -8.46 -21.87
C ALA A 425 5.56 -9.76 -22.42
N LEU A 426 5.08 -10.17 -23.59
CA LEU A 426 5.56 -11.35 -24.31
C LEU A 426 5.97 -10.97 -25.71
N LYS A 427 7.08 -11.55 -26.19
CA LYS A 427 7.66 -11.19 -27.48
C LYS A 427 6.73 -11.51 -28.66
N LYS A 428 6.18 -12.73 -28.66
CA LYS A 428 5.33 -13.26 -29.75
C LYS A 428 4.05 -13.89 -29.19
N ILE A 429 3.05 -14.01 -30.05
CA ILE A 429 1.80 -14.70 -29.73
C ILE A 429 2.10 -16.15 -29.35
N GLN A 430 1.53 -16.60 -28.24
CA GLN A 430 1.65 -17.97 -27.76
C GLN A 430 0.32 -18.45 -27.19
N LYS A 431 0.05 -19.75 -27.31
CA LYS A 431 -1.20 -20.40 -26.87
C LYS A 431 -1.29 -20.61 -25.36
N ASN A 432 -0.17 -20.53 -24.65
CA ASN A 432 -0.12 -20.69 -23.20
C ASN A 432 0.76 -19.60 -22.60
N THR A 433 0.44 -19.15 -21.39
CA THR A 433 1.27 -18.22 -20.62
C THR A 433 1.49 -18.75 -19.23
N THR A 434 2.72 -18.63 -18.76
CA THR A 434 3.05 -18.90 -17.37
C THR A 434 2.38 -17.86 -16.48
N VAL A 435 1.37 -18.28 -15.72
CA VAL A 435 0.70 -17.43 -14.74
C VAL A 435 1.50 -17.31 -13.46
N LYS A 436 2.22 -18.37 -13.07
CA LYS A 436 2.99 -18.45 -11.82
C LYS A 436 4.18 -19.40 -11.91
N ASN A 437 5.25 -19.05 -11.20
CA ASN A 437 6.44 -19.88 -11.03
C ASN A 437 6.55 -20.32 -9.55
N ALA A 438 5.92 -21.43 -9.20
CA ALA A 438 5.94 -21.91 -7.81
C ALA A 438 7.20 -22.73 -7.52
N GLY A 439 7.70 -22.66 -6.28
CA GLY A 439 8.71 -23.59 -5.81
C GLY A 439 8.10 -24.99 -5.62
N MET A 440 8.75 -26.02 -6.13
CA MET A 440 8.16 -27.37 -6.17
C MET A 440 7.84 -27.90 -4.77
N GLY A 441 8.71 -27.69 -3.79
CA GLY A 441 8.49 -28.11 -2.39
C GLY A 441 7.38 -27.37 -1.66
N LYS A 442 6.77 -26.32 -2.25
CA LYS A 442 5.69 -25.54 -1.63
C LYS A 442 4.33 -25.75 -2.30
N ILE A 443 4.28 -26.35 -3.50
CA ILE A 443 3.03 -26.45 -4.27
C ILE A 443 1.99 -27.31 -3.56
N LEU A 444 2.40 -28.39 -2.90
CA LEU A 444 1.47 -29.23 -2.14
C LEU A 444 1.20 -28.65 -0.74
N GLY A 445 1.91 -27.60 -0.34
CA GLY A 445 1.79 -27.01 0.99
C GLY A 445 0.47 -26.29 1.22
N SER A 446 0.25 -25.88 2.46
CA SER A 446 -0.99 -25.21 2.92
C SER A 446 -1.31 -23.89 2.22
N GLN A 447 -0.33 -23.26 1.55
CA GLN A 447 -0.52 -22.04 0.76
C GLN A 447 -1.19 -22.28 -0.59
N TYR A 448 -1.26 -23.52 -1.05
CA TYR A 448 -1.82 -23.90 -2.34
C TYR A 448 -2.82 -25.03 -2.14
N PHE A 449 -2.41 -26.29 -2.36
CA PHE A 449 -3.31 -27.43 -2.35
C PHE A 449 -3.52 -28.04 -0.95
N ASN A 450 -2.68 -27.73 0.04
CA ASN A 450 -2.79 -28.28 1.40
C ASN A 450 -2.83 -29.82 1.45
N LEU A 451 -1.90 -30.46 0.74
CA LEU A 451 -1.74 -31.91 0.59
C LEU A 451 -0.45 -32.46 1.23
N GLY A 452 0.47 -31.59 1.70
CA GLY A 452 1.73 -32.00 2.33
C GLY A 452 2.93 -31.20 1.83
N ASP A 453 4.12 -31.77 1.92
CA ASP A 453 5.33 -31.23 1.26
C ASP A 453 6.07 -32.34 0.50
N LEU A 454 7.03 -31.94 -0.36
CA LEU A 454 7.81 -32.86 -1.21
C LEU A 454 9.30 -32.85 -0.87
N LYS A 455 9.67 -32.52 0.38
CA LYS A 455 11.09 -32.32 0.72
C LYS A 455 11.90 -33.61 0.63
N GLU A 456 11.31 -34.73 1.05
CA GLU A 456 11.96 -36.04 1.02
C GLU A 456 12.17 -36.49 -0.43
N GLU A 457 11.14 -36.36 -1.28
CA GLU A 457 11.22 -36.70 -2.70
C GLU A 457 12.20 -35.82 -3.46
N ILE A 458 12.26 -34.52 -3.15
CA ILE A 458 13.25 -33.61 -3.73
C ILE A 458 14.68 -34.02 -3.31
N SER A 459 14.87 -34.44 -2.06
CA SER A 459 16.17 -34.87 -1.55
C SER A 459 16.59 -36.20 -2.18
N GLU A 460 15.66 -37.14 -2.36
CA GLU A 460 15.88 -38.40 -3.08
C GLU A 460 16.25 -38.14 -4.55
N ALA A 461 15.47 -37.31 -5.26
CA ALA A 461 15.76 -36.96 -6.64
C ALA A 461 17.13 -36.28 -6.79
N LYS A 462 17.50 -35.42 -5.84
CA LYS A 462 18.81 -34.77 -5.80
C LYS A 462 19.93 -35.79 -5.62
N ALA A 463 19.79 -36.69 -4.65
CA ALA A 463 20.81 -37.70 -4.37
C ALA A 463 21.06 -38.58 -5.60
N LYS A 464 19.98 -39.09 -6.22
CA LYS A 464 20.05 -39.92 -7.42
C LYS A 464 20.58 -39.19 -8.65
N TYR A 465 20.29 -37.89 -8.78
CA TYR A 465 20.88 -37.08 -9.86
C TYR A 465 22.39 -36.90 -9.66
N LEU A 466 22.82 -36.65 -8.42
CA LEU A 466 24.24 -36.44 -8.10
C LEU A 466 25.08 -37.73 -8.12
N SER A 467 24.44 -38.90 -8.00
CA SER A 467 25.08 -40.21 -8.17
C SER A 467 24.99 -40.75 -9.61
N ASP A 468 24.55 -39.93 -10.57
CA ASP A 468 24.33 -40.31 -11.97
C ASP A 468 23.32 -41.46 -12.19
N GLU A 469 22.51 -41.80 -11.17
CA GLU A 469 21.42 -42.79 -11.24
C GLU A 469 20.16 -42.25 -11.94
N LYS A 470 20.01 -40.92 -12.00
CA LYS A 470 18.92 -40.24 -12.71
C LYS A 470 19.45 -39.11 -13.56
N THR A 471 19.03 -39.09 -14.81
CA THR A 471 19.23 -37.94 -15.70
C THR A 471 18.39 -36.73 -15.27
N HIS A 472 18.68 -35.58 -15.89
CA HIS A 472 17.88 -34.37 -15.74
C HIS A 472 16.39 -34.61 -16.06
N MET A 473 16.08 -35.34 -17.13
CA MET A 473 14.69 -35.59 -17.53
C MET A 473 13.99 -36.55 -16.56
N GLU A 474 14.63 -37.66 -16.19
CA GLU A 474 14.06 -38.64 -15.26
C GLU A 474 13.82 -38.07 -13.86
N SER A 475 14.62 -37.07 -13.46
CA SER A 475 14.40 -36.31 -12.23
C SER A 475 13.14 -35.46 -12.32
N LEU A 476 12.90 -34.79 -13.44
CA LEU A 476 11.68 -34.00 -13.66
C LEU A 476 10.44 -34.87 -13.78
N GLU A 477 10.53 -36.01 -14.45
CA GLU A 477 9.43 -36.96 -14.61
C GLU A 477 9.04 -37.58 -13.28
N PHE A 478 10.02 -38.01 -12.49
CA PHE A 478 9.80 -38.51 -11.12
C PHE A 478 9.05 -37.48 -10.27
N MET A 479 9.49 -36.22 -10.29
CA MET A 479 8.86 -35.18 -9.50
C MET A 479 7.47 -34.79 -10.03
N ALA A 480 7.28 -34.76 -11.34
CA ALA A 480 5.98 -34.54 -11.95
C ALA A 480 5.01 -35.67 -11.59
N ASP A 481 5.46 -36.92 -11.58
CA ASP A 481 4.64 -38.07 -11.20
C ASP A 481 4.18 -37.98 -9.74
N LYS A 482 5.09 -37.65 -8.81
CA LYS A 482 4.74 -37.44 -7.39
C LYS A 482 3.67 -36.37 -7.20
N ILE A 483 3.80 -35.24 -7.90
CA ILE A 483 2.79 -34.17 -7.88
C ILE A 483 1.49 -34.65 -8.50
N GLY A 484 1.54 -35.34 -9.65
CA GLY A 484 0.37 -35.83 -10.36
C GLY A 484 -0.46 -36.79 -9.53
N ASN A 485 0.20 -37.76 -8.87
CA ASN A 485 -0.44 -38.67 -7.92
C ASN A 485 -1.11 -37.91 -6.78
N ALA A 486 -0.40 -36.98 -6.12
CA ALA A 486 -0.95 -36.24 -4.99
C ALA A 486 -2.20 -35.43 -5.39
N LEU A 487 -2.19 -34.82 -6.59
CA LEU A 487 -3.32 -34.04 -7.08
C LEU A 487 -4.50 -34.92 -7.50
N GLU A 488 -4.27 -36.06 -8.13
CA GLU A 488 -5.33 -36.97 -8.59
C GLU A 488 -6.22 -37.48 -7.45
N PHE A 489 -5.61 -37.77 -6.29
CA PHE A 489 -6.32 -38.24 -5.09
C PHE A 489 -6.70 -37.11 -4.12
N ALA A 490 -6.48 -35.84 -4.49
CA ALA A 490 -6.77 -34.72 -3.62
C ALA A 490 -8.28 -34.49 -3.47
N PRO A 491 -8.75 -34.07 -2.28
CA PRO A 491 -10.12 -33.59 -2.12
C PRO A 491 -10.42 -32.43 -3.09
N GLN A 492 -11.62 -32.40 -3.67
CA GLN A 492 -12.01 -31.35 -4.62
C GLN A 492 -11.86 -29.94 -4.04
N ASN A 493 -12.15 -29.73 -2.75
CA ASN A 493 -11.94 -28.43 -2.10
C ASN A 493 -10.45 -28.01 -2.10
N ASN A 494 -9.53 -28.95 -1.89
CA ASN A 494 -8.10 -28.70 -1.95
C ASN A 494 -7.64 -28.36 -3.38
N LEU A 495 -8.17 -29.06 -4.38
CA LEU A 495 -7.92 -28.76 -5.80
C LEU A 495 -8.40 -27.37 -6.20
N ARG A 496 -9.63 -27.01 -5.81
CA ARG A 496 -10.19 -25.67 -6.05
C ARG A 496 -9.37 -24.58 -5.37
N ASN A 497 -8.99 -24.78 -4.11
CA ASN A 497 -8.17 -23.83 -3.36
C ASN A 497 -6.78 -23.66 -3.98
N GLY A 498 -6.13 -24.76 -4.37
CA GLY A 498 -4.84 -24.71 -5.04
C GLY A 498 -4.89 -24.01 -6.40
N LEU A 499 -5.94 -24.26 -7.20
CA LEU A 499 -6.18 -23.53 -8.45
C LEU A 499 -6.36 -22.02 -8.20
N LYS A 500 -7.20 -21.62 -7.24
CA LYS A 500 -7.37 -20.21 -6.86
C LYS A 500 -6.04 -19.58 -6.44
N ALA A 501 -5.25 -20.27 -5.62
CA ALA A 501 -3.93 -19.79 -5.19
C ALA A 501 -2.90 -19.71 -6.33
N MET A 502 -2.99 -20.55 -7.36
CA MET A 502 -2.09 -20.52 -8.52
C MET A 502 -2.46 -19.45 -9.55
N LEU A 503 -3.74 -19.32 -9.86
CA LEU A 503 -4.23 -18.34 -10.84
C LEU A 503 -4.24 -16.91 -10.26
N GLY A 504 -4.37 -16.79 -8.94
CA GLY A 504 -4.58 -15.50 -8.27
C GLY A 504 -6.03 -15.04 -8.43
N ASN A 505 -6.29 -13.75 -8.24
CA ASN A 505 -7.60 -13.13 -8.55
C ASN A 505 -7.44 -11.96 -9.54
N CYS A 506 -6.21 -11.70 -10.00
CA CYS A 506 -5.91 -10.54 -10.81
C CYS A 506 -6.44 -10.72 -12.24
N THR A 507 -6.93 -9.64 -12.82
CA THR A 507 -7.09 -9.53 -14.27
C THR A 507 -5.71 -9.52 -14.91
N VAL A 508 -5.46 -10.42 -15.86
CA VAL A 508 -4.18 -10.55 -16.55
C VAL A 508 -4.27 -9.85 -17.91
N VAL A 509 -3.44 -8.83 -18.11
CA VAL A 509 -3.28 -8.15 -19.39
C VAL A 509 -1.99 -8.63 -20.04
N ILE A 510 -2.13 -9.31 -21.16
CA ILE A 510 -1.02 -9.89 -21.91
C ILE A 510 -0.77 -9.04 -23.15
N THR A 511 0.41 -8.47 -23.26
CA THR A 511 0.87 -7.66 -24.39
C THR A 511 1.87 -8.46 -25.23
N TYR A 512 1.49 -8.79 -26.46
CA TYR A 512 2.39 -9.38 -27.45
C TYR A 512 3.09 -8.26 -28.23
N TYR A 513 4.17 -7.72 -27.67
CA TYR A 513 4.69 -6.40 -28.06
C TYR A 513 5.25 -6.32 -29.49
N GLN A 514 5.85 -7.38 -30.04
CA GLN A 514 6.28 -7.36 -31.45
C GLN A 514 5.13 -7.63 -32.42
N ALA A 515 4.08 -8.32 -31.96
CA ALA A 515 2.92 -8.66 -32.79
C ALA A 515 1.83 -7.58 -32.76
N ASN A 516 2.00 -6.56 -31.92
CA ASN A 516 1.02 -5.51 -31.66
C ASN A 516 -0.38 -6.07 -31.34
N LYS A 517 -0.43 -7.15 -30.53
CA LYS A 517 -1.68 -7.78 -30.07
C LYS A 517 -1.74 -7.80 -28.56
N ALA A 518 -2.95 -7.87 -28.03
CA ALA A 518 -3.17 -7.99 -26.60
C ALA A 518 -4.39 -8.86 -26.28
N VAL A 519 -4.36 -9.48 -25.12
CA VAL A 519 -5.46 -10.27 -24.56
C VAL A 519 -5.63 -9.86 -23.10
N VAL A 520 -6.88 -9.73 -22.67
CA VAL A 520 -7.23 -9.49 -21.26
C VAL A 520 -8.02 -10.69 -20.79
N LEU A 521 -7.58 -11.30 -19.69
CA LEU A 521 -8.13 -12.53 -19.15
C LEU A 521 -8.42 -12.34 -17.67
N GLN A 522 -9.57 -12.84 -17.25
CA GLN A 522 -9.85 -13.14 -15.86
C GLN A 522 -10.41 -14.55 -15.86
N HIS A 523 -9.82 -15.45 -15.07
CA HIS A 523 -10.32 -16.82 -15.01
C HIS A 523 -11.71 -16.83 -14.39
N GLY A 524 -12.52 -17.82 -14.79
CA GLY A 524 -13.84 -18.00 -14.22
C GLY A 524 -13.79 -18.41 -12.75
N ASN A 525 -14.96 -18.45 -12.11
CA ASN A 525 -15.07 -19.12 -10.82
C ASN A 525 -14.75 -20.61 -10.98
N ILE A 526 -14.07 -21.17 -9.96
CA ILE A 526 -13.71 -22.58 -9.91
C ILE A 526 -14.74 -23.28 -9.00
N ASP A 527 -15.96 -23.39 -9.52
CA ASP A 527 -17.12 -23.92 -8.76
C ASP A 527 -17.45 -25.38 -9.16
N GLY A 528 -16.96 -25.84 -10.31
CA GLY A 528 -17.16 -27.19 -10.83
C GLY A 528 -16.21 -28.26 -10.24
N GLU A 529 -16.33 -29.48 -10.78
CA GLU A 529 -15.35 -30.55 -10.57
C GLU A 529 -14.03 -30.21 -11.28
N VAL A 530 -12.92 -30.46 -10.59
CA VAL A 530 -11.58 -30.33 -11.12
C VAL A 530 -11.06 -31.70 -11.51
N ILE A 531 -10.77 -31.88 -12.79
CA ILE A 531 -10.23 -33.11 -13.36
C ILE A 531 -8.71 -32.98 -13.47
N VAL A 532 -7.98 -33.95 -12.90
CA VAL A 532 -6.53 -34.02 -12.99
C VAL A 532 -6.13 -34.96 -14.12
N LEU A 533 -5.37 -34.43 -15.07
CA LEU A 533 -4.81 -35.14 -16.20
C LEU A 533 -3.31 -35.29 -16.00
N ARG A 534 -2.89 -36.45 -15.53
CA ARG A 534 -1.47 -36.77 -15.30
C ARG A 534 -0.70 -36.93 -16.60
N ALA A 535 0.60 -36.59 -16.54
CA ALA A 535 1.53 -36.73 -17.66
C ALA A 535 1.03 -36.11 -18.98
N LYS A 536 0.20 -35.06 -18.89
CA LYS A 536 -0.39 -34.36 -20.03
C LYS A 536 -0.05 -32.86 -19.98
N PRO A 537 0.40 -32.26 -21.10
CA PRO A 537 0.61 -32.89 -22.42
C PRO A 537 1.89 -33.74 -22.53
N THR A 538 2.76 -33.72 -21.53
CA THR A 538 4.04 -34.46 -21.52
C THR A 538 4.26 -35.10 -20.16
N THR A 539 5.16 -36.08 -20.06
CA THR A 539 5.54 -36.79 -18.82
C THR A 539 5.92 -35.86 -17.64
N ILE A 540 6.52 -34.70 -17.92
CA ILE A 540 6.89 -33.71 -16.88
C ILE A 540 5.79 -32.70 -16.55
N GLN A 541 4.55 -32.93 -17.00
CA GLN A 541 3.42 -32.01 -16.86
C GLN A 541 2.18 -32.71 -16.32
N ASN A 542 1.48 -32.05 -15.41
CA ASN A 542 0.13 -32.44 -15.00
C ASN A 542 -0.82 -31.29 -15.30
N THR A 543 -1.98 -31.59 -15.90
CA THR A 543 -2.96 -30.57 -16.27
C THR A 543 -4.19 -30.69 -15.39
N LEU A 544 -4.63 -29.58 -14.80
CA LEU A 544 -5.92 -29.50 -14.12
C LEU A 544 -6.90 -28.81 -15.06
N GLN A 545 -8.09 -29.39 -15.21
CA GLN A 545 -9.17 -28.86 -16.03
C GLN A 545 -10.42 -28.64 -15.19
N TRP A 546 -11.15 -27.57 -15.46
CA TRP A 546 -12.42 -27.27 -14.81
C TRP A 546 -13.40 -26.65 -15.81
N ASN A 547 -14.62 -26.34 -15.37
CA ASN A 547 -15.68 -25.75 -16.20
C ASN A 547 -15.91 -26.55 -17.49
N ASN A 548 -16.10 -27.87 -17.34
CA ASN A 548 -16.29 -28.84 -18.42
C ASN A 548 -15.13 -28.88 -19.43
N GLY A 549 -13.90 -28.59 -18.97
CA GLY A 549 -12.69 -28.65 -19.79
C GLY A 549 -12.41 -27.41 -20.62
N THR A 550 -13.23 -26.35 -20.48
CA THR A 550 -13.02 -25.07 -21.18
C THR A 550 -11.83 -24.29 -20.63
N GLU A 551 -11.55 -24.44 -19.34
CA GLU A 551 -10.39 -23.84 -18.69
C GLU A 551 -9.42 -24.91 -18.21
N LYS A 552 -8.12 -24.66 -18.38
CA LYS A 552 -7.06 -25.58 -17.98
C LYS A 552 -5.78 -24.87 -17.58
N ILE A 553 -5.08 -25.47 -16.62
CA ILE A 553 -3.73 -25.07 -16.23
C ILE A 553 -2.82 -26.29 -16.24
N SER A 554 -1.69 -26.18 -16.93
CA SER A 554 -0.66 -27.22 -16.96
C SER A 554 0.47 -26.84 -16.01
N ILE A 555 0.76 -27.69 -15.05
CA ILE A 555 1.85 -27.54 -14.09
C ILE A 555 3.04 -28.34 -14.61
N ARG A 556 4.09 -27.66 -15.07
CA ARG A 556 5.30 -28.26 -15.63
C ARG A 556 6.45 -28.25 -14.63
N ALA A 557 7.04 -29.41 -14.37
CA ALA A 557 8.29 -29.53 -13.62
C ALA A 557 9.48 -28.97 -14.43
N LYS A 558 10.31 -28.14 -13.78
CA LYS A 558 11.58 -27.68 -14.35
C LYS A 558 12.65 -27.44 -13.28
N PHE A 559 13.91 -27.45 -13.72
CA PHE A 559 15.01 -26.88 -12.96
C PHE A 559 14.96 -25.34 -13.02
N SER A 560 15.39 -24.69 -11.95
CA SER A 560 15.44 -23.23 -11.86
C SER A 560 16.53 -22.61 -12.73
N LYS A 561 17.56 -23.39 -13.04
CA LYS A 561 18.66 -23.06 -13.95
C LYS A 561 18.75 -24.09 -15.08
N GLY A 562 19.39 -23.71 -16.18
CA GLY A 562 19.62 -24.63 -17.30
C GLY A 562 20.47 -25.84 -16.92
N GLN A 563 20.37 -26.91 -17.72
CA GLN A 563 21.06 -28.19 -17.51
C GLN A 563 22.59 -28.05 -17.35
N SER A 564 23.20 -27.05 -17.99
CA SER A 564 24.64 -26.76 -17.89
C SER A 564 25.11 -26.42 -16.47
N HIS A 565 24.19 -26.11 -15.55
CA HIS A 565 24.50 -25.84 -14.15
C HIS A 565 24.36 -27.06 -13.24
N GLY A 566 24.13 -28.25 -13.81
CA GLY A 566 23.89 -29.46 -13.03
C GLY A 566 22.61 -29.37 -12.20
N TRP A 567 22.64 -29.90 -10.97
CA TRP A 567 21.49 -29.82 -10.07
C TRP A 567 21.23 -28.36 -9.65
N SER A 568 20.01 -27.90 -9.86
CA SER A 568 19.50 -26.65 -9.31
C SER A 568 18.15 -26.86 -8.63
N SER A 569 17.66 -25.86 -7.89
CA SER A 569 16.37 -25.99 -7.22
C SER A 569 15.24 -26.22 -8.23
N LEU A 570 14.27 -27.05 -7.86
CA LEU A 570 13.15 -27.40 -8.72
C LEU A 570 11.99 -26.40 -8.58
N LYS A 571 11.43 -26.00 -9.73
CA LYS A 571 10.32 -25.07 -9.87
C LYS A 571 9.21 -25.68 -10.72
N LEU A 572 8.04 -25.06 -10.65
CA LEU A 572 6.87 -25.40 -11.45
C LEU A 572 6.43 -24.20 -12.27
N ASP A 573 6.33 -24.41 -13.58
CA ASP A 573 5.71 -23.44 -14.49
C ASP A 573 4.23 -23.77 -14.59
N CYS A 574 3.42 -22.91 -14.01
CA CYS A 574 1.97 -23.03 -14.08
C CYS A 574 1.50 -22.28 -15.32
N ASN A 575 1.18 -23.01 -16.39
CA ASN A 575 0.84 -22.48 -17.69
C ASN A 575 -0.66 -22.51 -17.91
N TYR A 576 -1.26 -21.34 -18.01
CA TYR A 576 -2.68 -21.18 -18.34
C TYR A 576 -2.84 -21.10 -19.86
N SER A 577 -3.83 -21.82 -20.40
CA SER A 577 -4.13 -21.76 -21.83
C SER A 577 -4.88 -20.48 -22.20
N ILE A 578 -4.47 -19.87 -23.31
CA ILE A 578 -5.02 -18.62 -23.82
C ILE A 578 -5.66 -18.91 -25.17
N GLU A 579 -6.94 -18.60 -25.29
CA GLU A 579 -7.56 -18.43 -26.59
C GLU A 579 -7.28 -17.01 -27.09
N VAL A 580 -6.36 -16.89 -28.04
CA VAL A 580 -6.11 -15.63 -28.75
C VAL A 580 -7.08 -15.59 -29.94
N LYS A 581 -8.22 -14.90 -29.78
CA LYS A 581 -9.16 -14.62 -30.87
C LYS A 581 -8.73 -13.40 -31.68
#